data_AF-A0A949V4Z8-F1
#
_entry.id   AF-A0A949V4Z8-F1
#
_cell.length_a   1.000
_cell.length_b   1.000
_cell.length_c   1.000
_cell.angle_alpha   90.00
_cell.angle_beta   90.00
_cell.angle_gamma   90.00
#
_symmetry.space_group_name_H-M   'P 1'
#
loop_
_entity.id
_entity.type
_entity.pdbx_description
1 polymer ?
#
loop_
_entity_poly.entity_id
_entity_poly.type
_entity_poly.pdbx_seq_one_letter_code
_entity_poly.pdbx_strand_id
1 'polypeptide(L)'
;FGSKNPGATNVLRSGSKAAAIITLLLDAAKGWLPVVLVKWYGTAYGLGDGTMAMVGLAAFLGHVFPVFFKFEGGKGVATALGVLLGLSGWLGLAVALVWL
;
A
#
# COMPACT_ATOMS: atom_id res chain seq x y z
N PHE A 1 -2.88 16.09 -17.15
CA PHE A 1 -2.14 14.83 -17.27
C PHE A 1 -3.02 13.67 -16.83
N GLY A 2 -3.47 12.82 -17.76
CA GLY A 2 -4.27 11.62 -17.44
C GLY A 2 -5.52 11.89 -16.58
N SER A 3 -5.88 10.94 -15.71
CA SER A 3 -7.07 11.00 -14.83
C SER A 3 -6.92 11.90 -13.59
N LYS A 4 -5.89 12.75 -13.51
CA LYS A 4 -5.54 13.60 -12.33
C LYS A 4 -5.26 12.85 -11.01
N ASN A 5 -5.14 11.53 -11.05
CA ASN A 5 -4.91 10.69 -9.87
C ASN A 5 -3.39 10.45 -9.66
N PRO A 6 -2.81 10.55 -8.45
CA PRO A 6 -1.35 10.47 -8.22
C PRO A 6 -0.74 9.07 -8.36
N GLY A 7 -1.54 8.04 -8.67
CA GLY A 7 -1.08 6.65 -8.75
C GLY A 7 -0.11 6.34 -9.91
N ALA A 8 0.60 5.22 -9.77
CA ALA A 8 1.64 4.74 -10.70
C ALA A 8 1.22 4.71 -12.19
N THR A 9 -0.04 4.40 -12.50
CA THR A 9 -0.54 4.40 -13.89
C THR A 9 -0.48 5.79 -14.54
N ASN A 10 -0.67 6.87 -13.76
CA ASN A 10 -0.54 8.23 -14.29
C ASN A 10 0.91 8.68 -14.37
N VAL A 11 1.80 8.19 -13.48
CA VAL A 11 3.25 8.37 -13.60
C VAL A 11 3.78 7.66 -14.86
N LEU A 12 3.24 6.50 -15.21
CA LEU A 12 3.56 5.83 -16.47
C LEU A 12 3.14 6.70 -17.68
N ARG A 13 1.96 7.35 -17.59
CA ARG A 13 1.45 8.25 -18.63
C ARG A 13 2.19 9.58 -18.73
N SER A 14 2.96 9.98 -17.72
CA SER A 14 3.86 11.15 -17.82
C SER A 14 5.19 10.82 -18.49
N GLY A 15 5.44 9.55 -18.84
CA GLY A 15 6.51 9.14 -19.75
C GLY A 15 7.69 8.39 -19.12
N SER A 16 7.76 8.28 -17.78
CA SER A 16 8.86 7.58 -17.11
C SER A 16 8.41 6.23 -16.51
N LYS A 17 8.76 5.13 -17.20
CA LYS A 17 8.53 3.76 -16.71
C LYS A 17 9.27 3.50 -15.39
N ALA A 18 10.50 3.98 -15.27
CA ALA A 18 11.30 3.82 -14.05
C ALA A 18 10.63 4.50 -12.85
N ALA A 19 10.16 5.74 -13.03
CA ALA A 19 9.43 6.45 -11.97
C ALA A 19 8.14 5.72 -11.58
N ALA A 20 7.38 5.19 -12.55
CA ALA A 20 6.15 4.46 -12.28
C ALA A 20 6.40 3.19 -11.45
N ILE A 21 7.47 2.44 -11.74
CA ILE A 21 7.85 1.25 -10.98
C ILE A 21 8.26 1.63 -9.55
N ILE A 22 9.08 2.67 -9.40
CA ILE A 22 9.52 3.14 -8.08
C ILE A 22 8.30 3.59 -7.25
N THR A 23 7.38 4.38 -7.83
CA THR A 23 6.15 4.79 -7.16
C THR A 23 5.32 3.57 -6.73
N LEU A 24 5.16 2.57 -7.60
CA LEU A 24 4.40 1.36 -7.29
C LEU A 24 5.02 0.60 -6.10
N LEU A 25 6.35 0.43 -6.11
CA LEU A 25 7.07 -0.26 -5.04
C LEU A 25 6.97 0.50 -3.71
N LEU A 26 7.12 1.82 -3.73
CA LEU A 26 6.97 2.64 -2.53
C LEU A 26 5.53 2.62 -1.98
N ASP A 27 4.53 2.65 -2.87
CA ASP A 27 3.13 2.55 -2.48
C ASP A 27 2.77 1.18 -1.90
N ALA A 28 3.39 0.10 -2.36
CA ALA A 28 3.24 -1.23 -1.76
C ALA A 28 4.02 -1.33 -0.43
N ALA A 29 5.25 -0.82 -0.39
CA ALA A 29 6.11 -0.86 0.80
C ALA A 29 5.47 -0.13 1.99
N LYS A 30 4.84 1.03 1.77
CA LYS A 30 4.17 1.76 2.86
C LYS A 30 2.95 1.02 3.44
N GLY A 31 2.33 0.12 2.68
CA GLY A 31 1.27 -0.77 3.18
C GLY A 31 1.82 -2.02 3.86
N TRP A 32 2.89 -2.59 3.31
CA TRP A 32 3.54 -3.81 3.80
C TRP A 32 4.31 -3.60 5.12
N LEU A 33 5.12 -2.55 5.18
CA LEU A 33 6.08 -2.34 6.27
C LEU A 33 5.41 -2.20 7.64
N PRO A 34 4.35 -1.38 7.85
CA PRO A 34 3.69 -1.27 9.15
C PRO A 34 3.10 -2.60 9.62
N VAL A 35 2.47 -3.35 8.71
CA VAL A 35 1.84 -4.64 9.02
C VAL A 35 2.90 -5.66 9.46
N VAL A 36 4.02 -5.75 8.72
CA VAL A 36 5.10 -6.67 9.06
C VAL A 36 5.80 -6.29 10.37
N LEU A 37 5.98 -5.00 10.64
CA LEU A 37 6.54 -4.55 11.92
C LEU A 37 5.67 -4.99 13.10
N VAL A 38 4.34 -4.84 13.00
CA VAL A 38 3.44 -5.34 14.05
C VAL A 38 3.46 -6.87 14.11
N LYS A 39 3.48 -7.56 12.97
CA LYS A 39 3.52 -9.03 12.93
C LYS A 39 4.76 -9.62 13.59
N TRP A 40 5.93 -9.01 13.40
CA TRP A 40 7.20 -9.55 13.90
C TRP A 40 7.56 -9.06 15.30
N TYR A 41 7.25 -7.81 15.62
CA TYR A 41 7.68 -7.19 16.88
C TYR A 41 6.53 -6.87 17.81
N GLY A 42 5.29 -6.86 17.32
CA GLY A 42 4.12 -6.40 18.07
C GLY A 42 3.75 -7.28 19.27
N THR A 43 3.99 -8.59 19.19
CA THR A 43 3.65 -9.53 20.28
C THR A 43 4.31 -9.15 21.60
N ALA A 44 5.56 -8.67 21.57
CA ALA A 44 6.29 -8.23 22.76
C ALA A 44 5.66 -6.99 23.44
N TYR A 45 4.84 -6.24 22.71
CA TYR A 45 4.16 -5.02 23.16
C TYR A 45 2.64 -5.21 23.33
N GLY A 46 2.15 -6.45 23.29
CA GLY A 46 0.71 -6.74 23.37
C GLY A 46 -0.08 -6.35 22.10
N LEU A 47 0.60 -6.12 20.98
CA LEU A 47 -0.03 -5.84 19.70
C LEU A 47 -0.31 -7.16 18.97
N GLY A 48 -1.60 -7.42 18.72
CA GLY A 48 -2.06 -8.62 18.02
C GLY A 48 -2.67 -8.31 16.66
N ASP A 49 -3.44 -9.27 16.13
CA ASP A 49 -4.07 -9.20 14.82
C ASP A 49 -4.95 -7.95 14.63
N GLY A 50 -5.63 -7.51 15.69
CA GLY A 50 -6.41 -6.27 15.67
C GLY A 50 -5.55 -5.04 15.36
N THR A 51 -4.36 -4.94 15.96
CA THR A 51 -3.41 -3.86 15.66
C THR A 51 -2.87 -3.99 14.25
N MET A 52 -2.56 -5.20 13.79
CA MET A 52 -2.12 -5.45 12.40
C MET A 52 -3.17 -4.96 11.39
N ALA A 53 -4.45 -5.25 11.63
CA ALA A 53 -5.55 -4.78 10.79
C ALA A 53 -5.67 -3.25 10.82
N MET A 54 -5.57 -2.64 12.00
CA MET A 54 -5.65 -1.18 12.15
C MET A 54 -4.51 -0.45 11.45
N VAL A 55 -3.26 -0.92 11.55
CA VAL A 55 -2.13 -0.27 10.86
C VAL A 55 -2.20 -0.47 9.34
N GLY A 56 -2.68 -1.62 8.87
CA GLY A 56 -2.94 -1.85 7.45
C GLY A 56 -4.03 -0.92 6.91
N LEU A 57 -5.13 -0.78 7.65
CA LEU A 57 -6.20 0.16 7.31
C LEU A 57 -5.72 1.61 7.34
N ALA A 58 -4.94 2.00 8.33
CA ALA A 58 -4.37 3.35 8.44
C ALA A 58 -3.43 3.66 7.26
N ALA A 59 -2.58 2.71 6.85
CA ALA A 59 -1.72 2.88 5.67
C ALA A 59 -2.53 3.03 4.38
N PHE A 60 -3.58 2.22 4.21
CA PHE A 60 -4.49 2.34 3.06
C PHE A 60 -5.23 3.68 3.05
N LEU A 61 -5.84 4.08 4.16
CA LEU A 61 -6.53 5.37 4.28
C LEU A 61 -5.57 6.55 4.09
N GLY A 62 -4.34 6.46 4.61
CA GLY A 62 -3.32 7.48 4.38
C GLY A 62 -2.89 7.61 2.91
N HIS A 63 -3.04 6.55 2.10
CA HIS A 63 -2.85 6.63 0.65
C HIS A 63 -4.04 7.28 -0.06
N VAL A 64 -5.28 6.93 0.34
CA VAL A 64 -6.51 7.41 -0.31
C VAL A 64 -6.84 8.85 0.09
N PHE A 65 -6.60 9.19 1.35
CA PHE A 65 -6.86 10.49 1.97
C PHE A 65 -5.59 11.04 2.66
N PRO A 66 -4.51 11.31 1.90
CA PRO A 66 -3.26 11.80 2.45
C PRO A 66 -3.40 13.23 2.99
N VAL A 67 -3.01 13.44 4.24
CA VAL A 67 -3.01 14.77 4.89
C VAL A 67 -2.17 15.79 4.09
N PHE A 68 -1.04 15.35 3.54
CA PHE A 68 -0.11 16.22 2.79
C PHE A 68 -0.62 16.66 1.41
N PHE A 69 -1.65 16.00 0.86
CA PHE A 69 -2.24 16.34 -0.43
C PHE A 69 -3.73 16.69 -0.29
N LYS A 70 -4.09 17.39 0.80
CA LYS A 70 -5.46 17.88 1.05
C LYS A 70 -6.52 16.79 0.98
N PHE A 71 -6.18 15.57 1.40
CA PHE A 71 -7.04 14.39 1.37
C PHE A 71 -7.44 13.94 -0.06
N GLU A 72 -6.74 14.40 -1.10
CA GLU A 72 -6.92 13.95 -2.48
C GLU A 72 -5.82 12.96 -2.87
N GLY A 73 -6.04 11.68 -2.58
CA GLY A 73 -5.05 10.63 -2.77
C GLY A 73 -5.25 9.74 -4.00
N GLY A 74 -4.55 8.60 -3.96
CA GLY A 74 -4.61 7.59 -4.99
C GLY A 74 -5.71 6.55 -4.76
N LYS A 75 -5.86 5.61 -5.70
CA LYS A 75 -6.85 4.51 -5.57
C LYS A 75 -6.49 3.44 -4.53
N GLY A 76 -5.27 3.44 -4.01
CA GLY A 76 -4.86 2.52 -2.94
C GLY A 76 -4.55 1.09 -3.35
N VAL A 77 -4.60 0.73 -4.65
CA VAL A 77 -4.42 -0.68 -5.10
C VAL A 77 -3.06 -1.26 -4.69
N ALA A 78 -1.96 -0.54 -4.96
CA ALA A 78 -0.62 -1.00 -4.58
C ALA A 78 -0.45 -1.08 -3.06
N THR A 79 -1.00 -0.11 -2.32
CA THR A 79 -0.97 -0.11 -0.85
C THR A 79 -1.78 -1.25 -0.26
N ALA A 80 -2.97 -1.54 -0.81
CA ALA A 80 -3.79 -2.69 -0.41
C ALA A 80 -3.05 -4.01 -0.67
N LEU A 81 -2.41 -4.16 -1.83
CA LEU A 81 -1.58 -5.34 -2.11
C LEU A 81 -0.43 -5.50 -1.10
N GLY A 82 0.25 -4.39 -0.77
CA GLY A 82 1.30 -4.37 0.26
C GLY A 82 0.79 -4.83 1.64
N VAL A 83 -0.37 -4.33 2.07
CA VAL A 83 -1.03 -4.75 3.32
C VAL A 83 -1.32 -6.26 3.30
N LEU A 84 -1.92 -6.76 2.21
CA LEU A 84 -2.26 -8.18 2.08
C LEU A 84 -1.02 -9.07 2.11
N LEU A 85 0.06 -8.69 1.42
CA LEU A 85 1.35 -9.40 1.46
C LEU A 85 1.95 -9.41 2.88
N GLY A 86 1.78 -8.32 3.65
CA GLY A 86 2.24 -8.25 5.04
C GLY A 86 1.46 -9.18 5.97
N LEU A 87 0.13 -9.25 5.79
CA LEU A 87 -0.73 -10.17 6.53
C LEU A 87 -0.40 -11.62 6.20
N SER A 88 -0.46 -11.96 4.91
CA SER A 88 -0.18 -13.29 4.37
C SER A 88 0.41 -13.19 2.97
N GLY A 89 1.66 -13.65 2.82
CA GLY A 89 2.33 -13.69 1.52
C GLY A 89 1.51 -14.45 0.47
N TRP A 90 0.89 -15.58 0.84
CA TRP A 90 0.03 -16.35 -0.05
C TRP A 90 -1.22 -15.61 -0.50
N LEU A 91 -1.88 -14.89 0.42
CA LEU A 91 -3.06 -14.09 0.09
C LEU A 91 -2.69 -12.95 -0.87
N GLY A 92 -1.61 -12.23 -0.57
CA GLY A 92 -1.13 -11.15 -1.43
C GLY A 92 -0.73 -11.67 -2.82
N LEU A 93 -0.04 -12.81 -2.90
CA LEU A 93 0.30 -13.45 -4.17
C LEU A 93 -0.95 -13.89 -4.96
N ALA A 94 -1.92 -14.51 -4.31
CA ALA A 94 -3.17 -14.93 -4.96
C ALA A 94 -3.92 -13.71 -5.54
N VAL A 95 -4.01 -12.61 -4.79
CA VAL A 95 -4.64 -11.37 -5.27
C VAL A 95 -3.86 -10.75 -6.42
N ALA A 96 -2.52 -10.74 -6.36
CA ALA A 96 -1.69 -10.25 -7.45
C ALA A 96 -1.88 -11.08 -8.72
N LEU A 97 -1.97 -12.41 -8.61
CA LEU A 97 -2.21 -13.31 -9.73
C LEU A 97 -3.59 -13.14 -10.36
N VAL A 98 -4.63 -12.93 -9.56
CA VAL A 98 -5.99 -12.65 -10.06
C VAL A 98 -6.06 -11.30 -10.80
N TRP A 99 -5.21 -10.36 -10.44
CA TRP A 99 -5.18 -9.03 -11.03
C TRP A 99 -4.49 -8.97 -12.40
N LEU A 100 -3.55 -9.89 -12.66
CA LEU A 100 -2.81 -10.00 -13.94
C LEU A 100 -3.65 -10.68 -15.03
#